data_AF-A0A952A8L8-F1
#
_entry.id   AF-A0A952A8L8-F1
#
_cell.length_a   1.000
_cell.length_b   1.000
_cell.length_c   1.000
_cell.angle_alpha   90.00
_cell.angle_beta   90.00
_cell.angle_gamma   90.00
#
_symmetry.space_group_name_H-M   'P 1'
#
loop_
_entity.id
_entity.type
_entity.pdbx_description
1 polymer ?
#
loop_
_entity_poly.entity_id
_entity_poly.type
_entity_poly.pdbx_seq_one_letter_code
_entity_poly.pdbx_strand_id
1 'polypeptide(L)' 'MSWLERIRPALSFLTKKETPDNLWTKCRGCGQMNFH' A
#
# COMPACT_ATOMS: atom_id res chain seq x y z
N MET A 1 28.39 12.80 -2.06
CA MET A 1 27.35 13.17 -3.05
C MET A 1 27.40 12.18 -4.21
N SER A 2 26.78 11.02 -4.06
CA SER A 2 26.67 10.04 -5.15
C SER A 2 25.34 10.24 -5.90
N TRP A 3 25.29 9.84 -7.17
CA TRP A 3 24.08 9.91 -7.98
C TRP A 3 22.90 9.13 -7.34
N LEU A 4 23.18 8.04 -6.61
CA LEU A 4 22.19 7.21 -5.92
C LEU A 4 21.45 7.97 -4.81
N GLU A 5 22.17 8.77 -4.02
CA GLU A 5 21.59 9.61 -2.97
C GLU A 5 20.65 10.69 -3.55
N ARG A 6 20.90 11.12 -4.80
CA ARG A 6 20.06 12.11 -5.50
C ARG A 6 18.73 11.54 -5.99
N ILE A 7 18.71 10.26 -6.39
CA ILE A 7 17.51 9.63 -6.99
C ILE A 7 16.61 8.92 -5.96
N ARG A 8 17.15 8.57 -4.78
CA ARG A 8 16.42 7.90 -3.70
C ARG A 8 15.12 8.62 -3.27
N PRO A 9 15.09 9.95 -3.05
CA PRO A 9 13.86 10.63 -2.67
C PRO A 9 12.83 10.70 -3.81
N ALA A 10 13.26 10.74 -5.08
CA ALA A 10 12.35 10.73 -6.22
C ALA A 10 11.62 9.37 -6.39
N LEU A 11 12.27 8.27 -6.02
CA LEU A 11 11.69 6.92 -6.07
C LEU A 11 10.54 6.75 -5.07
N SER A 12 10.64 7.35 -3.87
CA SER A 12 9.61 7.29 -2.83
C SER A 12 8.26 7.87 -3.25
N PHE A 13 8.25 8.77 -4.24
CA PHE A 13 7.00 9.34 -4.77
C PHE A 13 6.34 8.46 -5.83
N LEU A 14 7.08 7.55 -6.48
CA LEU A 14 6.53 6.63 -7.47
C LEU A 14 5.86 5.41 -6.83
N THR A 15 6.29 4.98 -5.64
CA THR A 15 5.73 3.83 -4.95
C THR A 15 4.55 4.20 -4.06
N LYS A 16 3.54 4.88 -4.62
CA LYS A 16 2.19 4.74 -4.07
C LYS A 16 1.76 3.31 -4.34
N LYS A 17 1.94 2.43 -3.37
CA LYS A 17 1.21 1.16 -3.35
C LYS A 17 -0.27 1.54 -3.35
N GLU A 18 -0.94 1.36 -4.48
CA GLU A 18 -2.40 1.29 -4.52
C GLU A 18 -2.83 -0.01 -3.86
N THR A 19 -2.65 -0.10 -2.54
CA THR A 19 -3.36 -1.09 -1.75
C THR A 19 -4.82 -0.67 -1.74
N PRO A 20 -5.71 -1.46 -2.35
CA PRO A 20 -7.10 -1.05 -2.44
C PRO A 20 -7.73 -1.02 -1.04
N ASP A 21 -8.50 0.03 -0.74
CA ASP A 21 -9.10 0.32 0.59
C ASP A 21 -10.11 -0.73 1.11
N ASN A 22 -10.26 -1.87 0.43
CA ASN A 22 -11.23 -2.92 0.70
C ASN A 22 -10.61 -4.27 1.10
N LEU A 23 -9.35 -4.27 1.54
CA LEU A 23 -8.65 -5.47 2.04
C LEU A 23 -9.31 -6.12 3.28
N TRP A 24 -10.22 -5.41 3.95
CA TRP A 24 -10.90 -5.88 5.16
C TRP A 24 -12.39 -5.56 5.11
N THR A 25 -13.16 -6.35 4.38
CA THR A 25 -14.62 -6.21 4.39
C THR A 25 -15.19 -7.07 5.52
N LYS A 26 -15.76 -6.43 6.55
CA LYS A 26 -16.41 -7.14 7.65
C LYS A 26 -17.69 -7.79 7.15
N CYS A 27 -17.72 -9.12 7.17
CA CYS A 27 -18.92 -9.90 6.86
C CYS A 27 -20.03 -9.55 7.85
N ARG A 28 -21.11 -8.90 7.40
CA ARG A 28 -22.22 -8.48 8.28
C ARG A 28 -23.01 -9.65 8.89
N GLY A 29 -22.95 -10.84 8.28
CA GLY A 29 -23.64 -12.03 8.77
C GLY A 29 -22.81 -12.92 9.70
N CYS A 30 -21.48 -12.90 9.55
CA CYS A 30 -20.58 -13.83 10.21
C CYS A 30 -19.52 -13.15 11.10
N GLY A 31 -19.42 -11.82 11.05
CA GLY A 31 -18.50 -11.02 11.87
C GLY A 31 -17.02 -11.16 11.52
N GLN A 32 -16.66 -12.06 10.61
CA GLN A 32 -15.29 -12.31 10.22
C GLN A 32 -14.79 -11.26 9.22
N MET A 33 -13.50 -10.95 9.34
CA MET A 33 -12.78 -10.11 8.40
C MET A 33 -12.17 -11.01 7.33
N ASN A 34 -12.67 -10.90 6.12
CA ASN A 34 -12.19 -11.70 5.00
C ASN A 34 -11.13 -10.93 4.21
N PHE A 35 -10.02 -11.60 3.95
CA PHE A 35 -9.03 -11.21 2.96
C PHE A 35 -9.28 -12.03 1.70
N HIS A 36 -9.16 -11.41 0.53
CA HIS A 36 -9.11 -12.11 -0.76
C HIS A 36 -7.66 -12.20 -1.23
#